data_AF-A0A0S8F8K9-F1
#
_entry.id   AF-A0A0S8F8K9-F1
#
_cell.length_a   1.000
_cell.length_b   1.000
_cell.length_c   1.000
_cell.angle_alpha   90.00
_cell.angle_beta   90.00
_cell.angle_gamma   90.00
#
_symmetry.space_group_name_H-M   'P 1'
#
loop_
_entity.id
_entity.type
_entity.pdbx_description
1 polymer ?
#
loop_
_entity_poly.entity_id
_entity_poly.type
_entity_poly.pdbx_seq_one_letter_code
_entity_poly.pdbx_strand_id
1 'polypeptide(L)'
;MVTNDRSILERLPLTEQGFPGVLSISDEPPQTRILLEVSSGLCWFRGHFPGQPVLPGIVQLHWAILVSRILYGFESVPLEIKRLKFKKVIVPPRTLELVVSKKGEHEVLFGFSSLGDVNSQGQIVFSDQK
;
A
#
# COMPACT_ATOMS: atom_id res chain seq x y z
N MET A 1 -1.45 10.12 -24.17
CA MET A 1 -1.67 11.23 -23.20
C MET A 1 -2.10 10.59 -21.90
N VAL A 2 -1.22 10.52 -20.91
CA VAL A 2 -1.58 10.05 -19.57
C VAL A 2 -2.24 11.25 -18.88
N THR A 3 -3.56 11.24 -18.82
CA THR A 3 -4.33 12.26 -18.12
C THR A 3 -3.92 12.20 -16.66
N ASN A 4 -3.29 13.27 -16.16
CA ASN A 4 -2.91 13.42 -14.76
C ASN A 4 -4.18 13.74 -13.95
N ASP A 5 -5.13 12.82 -13.97
CA ASP A 5 -6.45 12.96 -13.39
C ASP A 5 -6.36 12.71 -11.88
N ARG A 6 -6.17 13.79 -11.12
CA ARG A 6 -6.10 13.76 -9.66
C ARG A 6 -7.36 13.21 -9.00
N SER A 7 -8.49 13.09 -9.73
CA SER A 7 -9.71 12.47 -9.20
C SER A 7 -9.50 11.00 -8.81
N ILE A 8 -8.52 10.31 -9.40
CA ILE A 8 -8.20 8.92 -9.02
C ILE A 8 -7.68 8.82 -7.57
N LEU A 9 -7.05 9.88 -7.08
CA LEU A 9 -6.53 9.94 -5.71
C LEU A 9 -7.67 10.09 -4.69
N GLU A 10 -8.76 10.75 -5.07
CA GLU A 10 -9.98 10.86 -4.26
C GLU A 10 -10.71 9.52 -4.14
N ARG A 11 -10.43 8.57 -5.05
CA ARG A 11 -10.99 7.22 -5.06
C ARG A 11 -10.16 6.22 -4.25
N LEU A 12 -9.05 6.65 -3.66
CA LEU A 12 -8.33 5.80 -2.71
C LEU A 12 -9.28 5.38 -1.57
N PRO A 13 -9.02 4.24 -0.90
CA PRO A 13 -9.95 3.66 0.05
C PRO A 13 -9.93 4.41 1.40
N LEU A 14 -10.09 5.74 1.35
CA LEU A 14 -10.05 6.67 2.48
C LEU A 14 -11.11 6.35 3.54
N THR A 15 -12.15 5.61 3.17
CA THR A 15 -13.27 5.21 4.03
C THR A 15 -13.43 3.68 4.17
N GLU A 16 -12.55 2.88 3.55
CA GLU A 16 -12.64 1.41 3.64
C GLU A 16 -12.25 0.94 5.04
N GLN A 17 -13.07 0.06 5.62
CA GLN A 17 -12.83 -0.44 6.96
C GLN A 17 -11.51 -1.22 7.01
N GLY A 18 -10.53 -0.69 7.74
CA GLY A 18 -9.20 -1.29 7.86
C GLY A 18 -8.14 -0.68 6.94
N PHE A 19 -8.47 0.30 6.10
CA PHE A 19 -7.43 1.12 5.47
C PHE A 19 -6.91 2.16 6.47
N PRO A 20 -5.59 2.47 6.52
CA PRO A 20 -5.06 3.45 7.44
C PRO A 20 -5.45 4.86 7.01
N GLY A 21 -5.39 5.81 7.94
CA GLY A 21 -5.62 7.22 7.60
C GLY A 21 -4.62 7.68 6.55
N VAL A 22 -5.02 8.55 5.64
CA VAL A 22 -4.12 9.14 4.64
C VAL A 22 -3.81 10.58 5.04
N LEU A 23 -2.53 10.85 5.30
CA LEU A 23 -2.04 12.16 5.72
C LEU A 23 -1.70 13.04 4.50
N SER A 24 -1.09 12.45 3.48
CA SER A 24 -0.78 13.15 2.22
C SER A 24 -0.56 12.17 1.08
N ILE A 25 -0.69 12.69 -0.14
CA ILE A 25 -0.38 11.97 -1.38
C ILE A 25 0.46 12.92 -2.25
N SER A 26 1.59 12.43 -2.76
CA SER A 26 2.37 13.08 -3.81
C SER A 26 2.46 12.15 -5.01
N ASP A 27 1.97 12.59 -6.16
CA ASP A 27 2.03 11.84 -7.41
C ASP A 27 3.06 12.46 -8.34
N GLU A 28 4.21 11.79 -8.47
CA GLU A 28 5.39 12.21 -9.24
C GLU A 28 5.84 11.06 -10.13
N PRO A 29 5.34 10.98 -11.38
CA PRO A 29 5.65 9.86 -12.27
C PRO A 29 7.16 9.55 -12.34
N PRO A 30 7.55 8.26 -12.21
CA PRO A 30 6.70 7.08 -12.24
C PRO A 30 6.15 6.62 -10.87
N GLN A 31 6.30 7.43 -9.81
CA GLN A 31 6.01 7.04 -8.43
C GLN A 31 4.87 7.85 -7.81
N THR A 32 3.99 7.15 -7.10
CA THR A 32 3.05 7.79 -6.18
C THR A 32 3.49 7.47 -4.75
N ARG A 33 3.64 8.51 -3.93
CA ARG A 33 3.97 8.41 -2.51
C ARG A 33 2.75 8.75 -1.68
N ILE A 34 2.44 7.92 -0.70
CA ILE A 34 1.29 8.10 0.18
C ILE A 34 1.79 8.01 1.62
N LEU A 35 1.54 9.07 2.39
CA LEU A 35 1.83 9.09 3.81
C LEU A 35 0.60 8.59 4.57
N LEU A 36 0.78 7.50 5.32
CA LEU A 36 -0.28 6.78 6.00
C LEU A 36 -0.13 6.92 7.52
N GLU A 37 -1.24 7.11 8.21
CA GLU A 37 -1.37 7.06 9.66
C GLU A 37 -1.91 5.69 10.09
N VAL A 38 -1.01 4.85 10.61
CA VAL A 38 -1.37 3.57 11.21
C VAL A 38 -1.71 3.78 12.67
N SER A 39 -2.98 4.07 12.95
CA SER A 39 -3.52 4.20 14.31
C SER A 39 -3.57 2.83 15.01
N SER A 40 -3.31 2.80 16.32
CA SER A 40 -3.48 1.60 17.16
C SER A 40 -4.94 1.11 17.22
N GLY A 41 -5.90 1.95 16.84
CA GLY A 41 -7.32 1.61 16.77
C GLY A 41 -7.76 0.83 15.53
N LEU A 42 -6.87 0.57 14.56
CA LEU A 42 -7.22 -0.20 13.36
C LEU A 42 -7.69 -1.61 13.74
N CYS A 43 -8.70 -2.11 13.01
CA CYS A 43 -9.29 -3.42 13.27
C CYS A 43 -8.28 -4.57 13.22
N TRP A 44 -7.20 -4.43 12.44
CA TRP A 44 -6.13 -5.42 12.27
C TRP A 44 -5.33 -5.72 13.54
N PHE A 45 -5.37 -4.85 14.55
CA PHE A 45 -4.68 -5.07 15.82
C PHE A 45 -5.53 -5.82 16.85
N ARG A 46 -6.83 -6.00 16.58
CA ARG A 46 -7.70 -6.80 17.46
C ARG A 46 -7.26 -8.27 17.40
N GLY A 47 -6.71 -8.77 18.51
CA GLY A 47 -6.21 -10.14 18.60
C GLY A 47 -4.79 -10.36 18.06
N HIS A 48 -4.08 -9.32 17.62
CA HIS A 48 -2.72 -9.41 17.04
C HIS A 48 -1.78 -8.32 17.61
N PHE A 49 -0.95 -8.58 18.61
CA PHE A 49 -0.94 -9.62 19.64
C PHE A 49 -1.28 -8.93 20.98
N PRO A 50 -1.88 -9.61 21.98
CA PRO A 50 -2.15 -9.00 23.27
C PRO A 50 -0.89 -8.36 23.88
N GLY A 51 -0.91 -7.03 24.07
CA GLY A 51 0.23 -6.26 24.61
C GLY A 51 1.35 -5.91 23.61
N GLN A 52 1.35 -6.47 22.40
CA GLN A 52 2.37 -6.20 21.36
C GLN A 52 1.71 -6.12 19.97
N PRO A 53 1.01 -5.02 19.65
CA PRO A 53 0.41 -4.88 18.34
C PRO A 53 1.49 -4.76 17.26
N VAL A 54 1.37 -5.58 16.22
CA VAL A 54 2.26 -5.54 15.05
C VAL A 54 1.41 -5.59 13.80
N LEU A 55 1.65 -4.70 12.84
CA LEU A 55 0.89 -4.66 11.60
C LEU A 55 1.24 -5.90 10.77
N PRO A 56 0.29 -6.81 10.50
CA PRO A 56 0.57 -8.03 9.78
C PRO A 56 1.11 -7.74 8.37
N GLY A 57 2.09 -8.53 7.91
CA GLY A 57 2.67 -8.37 6.58
C GLY A 57 1.63 -8.51 5.45
N ILE A 58 0.64 -9.38 5.63
CA ILE A 58 -0.46 -9.55 4.66
C ILE A 58 -1.35 -8.30 4.56
N VAL A 59 -1.50 -7.54 5.65
CA VAL A 59 -2.26 -6.28 5.65
C VAL A 59 -1.49 -5.19 4.88
N GLN A 60 -0.17 -5.11 5.06
CA GLN A 60 0.69 -4.22 4.25
C GLN A 60 0.56 -4.54 2.76
N LEU A 61 0.64 -5.83 2.40
CA LEU A 61 0.49 -6.26 1.01
C LEU A 61 -0.92 -5.94 0.47
N HIS A 62 -1.96 -6.18 1.26
CA HIS A 62 -3.34 -5.86 0.91
C HIS A 62 -3.51 -4.37 0.59
N TRP A 63 -2.98 -3.48 1.43
CA TRP A 63 -3.01 -2.03 1.17
C TRP A 63 -2.27 -1.66 -0.13
N ALA A 64 -1.09 -2.23 -0.36
CA ALA A 64 -0.35 -2.00 -1.60
C ALA A 64 -1.14 -2.47 -2.84
N ILE A 65 -1.85 -3.60 -2.76
CA ILE A 65 -2.71 -4.10 -3.84
C ILE A 65 -3.89 -3.15 -4.08
N LEU A 66 -4.61 -2.74 -3.03
CA LEU A 66 -5.75 -1.83 -3.15
C LEU A 66 -5.34 -0.52 -3.82
N VAL A 67 -4.27 0.11 -3.34
CA VAL A 67 -3.72 1.34 -3.91
C VAL A 67 -3.32 1.13 -5.37
N SER A 68 -2.59 0.05 -5.68
CA SER A 68 -2.14 -0.23 -7.04
C SER A 68 -3.31 -0.44 -8.01
N ARG A 69 -4.37 -1.13 -7.58
CA ARG A 69 -5.57 -1.37 -8.39
C ARG A 69 -6.27 -0.06 -8.74
N ILE A 70 -6.43 0.82 -7.76
CA ILE A 70 -7.10 2.11 -7.95
C ILE A 70 -6.26 3.02 -8.84
N LEU A 71 -4.98 3.22 -8.52
CA LEU A 71 -4.12 4.16 -9.25
C LEU A 71 -3.89 3.76 -10.71
N TYR A 72 -3.82 2.46 -11.01
CA TYR A 72 -3.47 1.97 -12.34
C TYR A 72 -4.62 1.27 -13.07
N GLY A 73 -5.83 1.27 -12.51
CA GLY A 73 -7.03 0.74 -13.15
C GLY A 73 -7.06 -0.79 -13.28
N PHE A 74 -6.44 -1.52 -12.35
CA PHE A 74 -6.49 -2.99 -12.37
C PHE A 74 -7.77 -3.51 -11.68
N GLU A 75 -8.67 -4.11 -12.44
CA GLU A 75 -9.90 -4.68 -11.86
C GLU A 75 -9.70 -6.10 -11.33
N SER A 76 -8.72 -6.85 -11.83
CA SER A 76 -8.42 -8.22 -11.37
C SER A 76 -7.64 -8.24 -10.06
N VAL A 77 -7.72 -9.39 -9.37
CA VAL A 77 -6.80 -9.70 -8.27
C VAL A 77 -5.38 -9.92 -8.83
N PRO A 78 -4.32 -9.71 -8.03
CA PRO A 78 -2.97 -10.03 -8.46
C PRO A 78 -2.84 -11.50 -8.88
N LEU A 79 -2.17 -11.72 -10.00
CA LEU A 79 -1.79 -13.05 -10.50
C LEU A 79 -0.63 -13.62 -9.68
N GLU A 80 0.34 -12.77 -9.34
CA GLU A 80 1.57 -13.20 -8.69
C GLU A 80 2.16 -12.10 -7.80
N ILE A 81 2.76 -12.49 -6.68
CA ILE A 81 3.55 -11.61 -5.83
C ILE A 81 5.02 -12.05 -5.89
N LYS A 82 5.89 -11.18 -6.40
CA LYS A 82 7.32 -11.42 -6.57
C LYS A 82 8.13 -10.63 -5.55
N ARG A 83 9.28 -11.18 -5.14
CA ARG A 83 10.31 -10.48 -4.33
C ARG A 83 9.78 -9.85 -3.03
N LEU A 84 8.71 -10.39 -2.46
CA LEU A 84 8.11 -9.91 -1.21
C LEU A 84 9.07 -10.12 -0.04
N LYS A 85 9.42 -9.04 0.66
CA LYS A 85 10.29 -9.08 1.83
C LYS A 85 9.74 -8.17 2.93
N PHE A 86 9.62 -8.71 4.14
CA PHE A 86 9.34 -7.96 5.37
C PHE A 86 10.65 -7.85 6.14
N LYS A 87 11.21 -6.63 6.22
CA LYS A 87 12.52 -6.35 6.82
C LYS A 87 12.42 -5.85 8.25
N LYS A 88 11.44 -5.00 8.56
CA LYS A 88 11.24 -4.45 9.91
C LYS A 88 9.76 -4.47 10.30
N VAL A 89 9.50 -4.88 11.54
CA VAL A 89 8.15 -4.86 12.13
C VAL A 89 7.62 -3.43 12.21
N ILE A 90 6.30 -3.30 12.14
CA ILE A 90 5.60 -2.03 12.24
C ILE A 90 4.72 -2.11 13.49
N VAL A 91 5.08 -1.32 14.49
CA VAL A 91 4.33 -1.20 15.74
C VAL A 91 3.55 0.12 15.72
N PRO A 92 2.21 0.09 15.86
CA PRO A 92 1.39 1.29 15.94
C PRO A 92 1.54 1.98 17.31
N PRO A 93 1.26 3.30 17.42
CA PRO A 93 0.98 4.21 16.31
C PRO A 93 2.22 4.42 15.43
N ARG A 94 2.01 4.56 14.12
CA ARG A 94 3.12 4.75 13.17
C ARG A 94 2.70 5.55 11.94
N THR A 95 3.56 6.48 11.54
CA THR A 95 3.53 7.05 10.19
C THR A 95 4.32 6.15 9.25
N LEU A 96 3.68 5.67 8.19
CA LEU A 96 4.30 4.88 7.13
C LEU A 96 4.26 5.65 5.82
N GLU A 97 5.34 5.62 5.06
CA GLU A 97 5.33 6.00 3.66
C GLU A 97 5.14 4.75 2.81
N LEU A 98 4.10 4.74 1.98
CA LEU A 98 3.92 3.79 0.89
C LEU A 98 4.34 4.45 -0.42
N VAL A 99 5.31 3.84 -1.10
CA VAL A 99 5.67 4.19 -2.47
C VAL A 99 5.20 3.09 -3.39
N VAL A 100 4.44 3.45 -4.42
CA VAL A 100 4.04 2.55 -5.52
C VAL A 100 4.51 3.12 -6.85
N SER A 101 4.94 2.25 -7.75
CA SER A 101 5.37 2.67 -9.09
C SER A 101 5.12 1.60 -10.14
N LYS A 102 4.64 2.03 -11.30
CA LYS A 102 4.43 1.15 -12.45
C LYS A 102 5.77 0.79 -13.08
N LYS A 103 6.05 -0.51 -13.22
CA LYS A 103 7.30 -1.07 -13.79
C LYS A 103 7.09 -1.63 -15.20
N GLY A 104 5.85 -1.96 -15.54
CA GLY A 104 5.43 -2.45 -16.85
C GLY A 104 3.92 -2.35 -16.96
N GLU A 105 3.34 -2.90 -18.02
CA GLU A 105 1.89 -2.79 -18.26
C GLU A 105 1.06 -3.36 -17.09
N HIS A 106 1.49 -4.50 -16.54
CA HIS A 106 0.83 -5.23 -15.45
C HIS A 106 1.71 -5.43 -14.20
N GLU A 107 2.85 -4.73 -14.13
CA GLU A 107 3.80 -4.86 -13.00
C GLU A 107 3.84 -3.58 -12.16
N VAL A 108 3.69 -3.72 -10.84
CA VAL A 108 3.81 -2.63 -9.88
C VAL A 108 4.84 -2.97 -8.81
N LEU A 109 5.76 -2.06 -8.53
CA LEU A 109 6.63 -2.13 -7.36
C LEU A 109 5.97 -1.39 -6.21
N PHE A 110 6.08 -1.95 -5.01
CA PHE A 110 5.69 -1.25 -3.78
C PHE A 110 6.78 -1.32 -2.72
N GLY A 111 6.82 -0.31 -1.84
CA GLY A 111 7.67 -0.27 -0.67
C GLY A 111 7.00 0.49 0.47
N PHE A 112 7.09 -0.05 1.68
CA PHE A 112 6.74 0.63 2.91
C PHE A 112 8.00 1.01 3.68
N SER A 113 8.06 2.25 4.15
CA SER A 113 9.14 2.74 5.01
C SER A 113 8.60 3.52 6.21
N SER A 114 9.37 3.54 7.29
CA SER A 114 9.14 4.42 8.44
C SER A 114 10.47 4.72 9.11
N LEU A 115 10.60 5.93 9.67
CA LEU A 115 11.83 6.40 10.32
C LEU A 115 13.10 6.23 9.45
N GLY A 116 12.97 6.35 8.12
CA GLY A 116 14.09 6.19 7.18
C GLY A 116 14.47 4.74 6.87
N ASP A 117 13.80 3.75 7.46
CA ASP A 117 14.05 2.34 7.22
C ASP A 117 12.98 1.69 6.34
N VAL A 118 13.40 0.77 5.47
CA VAL A 118 12.46 -0.08 4.72
C VAL A 118 11.85 -1.11 5.67
N ASN A 119 10.52 -1.06 5.83
CA ASN A 119 9.75 -2.06 6.57
C ASN A 119 9.41 -3.26 5.68
N SER A 120 8.93 -3.03 4.47
CA SER A 120 8.63 -4.08 3.52
C SER A 120 8.68 -3.58 2.08
N GLN A 121 8.81 -4.51 1.14
CA GLN A 121 8.82 -4.20 -0.29
C GLN A 121 8.47 -5.44 -1.10
N GLY A 122 7.98 -5.23 -2.32
CA GLY A 122 7.69 -6.32 -3.24
C GLY A 122 7.28 -5.83 -4.62
N GLN A 123 6.95 -6.80 -5.46
CA GLN A 123 6.43 -6.58 -6.79
C GLN A 123 5.10 -7.33 -6.93
N ILE A 124 4.07 -6.63 -7.40
CA ILE A 124 2.74 -7.15 -7.68
C ILE A 124 2.61 -7.31 -9.19
N VAL A 125 2.17 -8.47 -9.64
CA VAL A 125 1.87 -8.76 -11.05
C VAL A 125 0.36 -8.95 -11.16
N PHE A 126 -0.28 -8.13 -11.98
CA PHE A 126 -1.71 -8.26 -12.31
C PHE A 126 -1.88 -9.10 -13.58
N SER A 127 -3.08 -9.64 -13.79
CA SER A 127 -3.41 -10.28 -15.05
C SER A 127 -3.82 -9.25 -16.10
N ASP A 128 -3.72 -9.63 -17.37
CA ASP A 128 -4.48 -8.99 -18.43
C ASP A 128 -5.97 -9.18 -18.12
N GLN A 129 -6.79 -8.20 -18.47
CA GLN A 129 -8.24 -8.39 -18.44
C GLN A 129 -8.59 -9.40 -19.54
N LYS A 130 -9.20 -10.53 -19.16
CA LYS A 130 -9.91 -11.40 -20.10
C LYS A 130 -11.39 -11.10 -20.05
#